data_AF-A0A484ZAU8-F1
#
_entry.id   AF-A0A484ZAU8-F1
#
_cell.length_a   1.000
_cell.length_b   1.000
_cell.length_c   1.000
_cell.angle_alpha   90.00
_cell.angle_beta   90.00
_cell.angle_gamma   90.00
#
_symmetry.space_group_name_H-M   'P 1'
#
loop_
_entity.id
_entity.type
_entity.pdbx_description
1 polymer ?
#
loop_
_entity_poly.entity_id
_entity_poly.type
_entity_poly.pdbx_seq_one_letter_code
_entity_poly.pdbx_strand_id
1 'polypeptide(L)'
;MDNYHTSQGEWHRLLCALPIYLFVSNSVCAANSNTIVVDGGKLHFENLTLVNDTSGAFIIQAKNGAEFNGSQLFLTSSGTRGGGAWIDDSVFTGDNLEINVSGNAASGIYLANNSSATLSDITIAAQNNAMGLNLDGTWSTQGFATAQLSDSALLPKAAMPSRLWRVI
;
A
#
# COMPACT_ATOMS: atom_id res chain seq x y z
N MET A 1 36.07 9.91 29.62
CA MET A 1 35.52 8.73 30.30
C MET A 1 34.03 8.98 30.51
N ASP A 2 33.33 8.88 29.38
CA ASP A 2 32.06 8.20 29.12
C ASP A 2 30.94 8.38 30.15
N ASN A 3 29.99 9.24 29.81
CA ASN A 3 28.64 9.25 30.38
C ASN A 3 27.63 9.43 29.24
N TYR A 4 27.03 8.33 28.82
CA TYR A 4 25.73 8.32 28.13
C TYR A 4 24.98 7.08 28.61
N HIS A 5 23.80 7.25 29.18
CA HIS A 5 22.59 6.80 28.51
C HIS A 5 21.33 7.33 29.19
N THR A 6 20.52 7.95 28.34
CA THR A 6 19.25 8.61 28.61
C THR A 6 18.09 7.62 28.66
N SER A 7 17.12 8.01 29.48
CA SER A 7 15.74 7.53 29.62
C SER A 7 15.02 7.15 28.31
N GLN A 8 14.32 6.01 28.32
CA GLN A 8 13.02 5.75 27.68
C GLN A 8 12.32 4.67 28.54
N GLY A 9 11.07 4.79 28.97
CA GLY A 9 9.90 5.29 28.26
C GLY A 9 8.93 4.12 28.15
N GLU A 10 7.82 4.20 28.88
CA GLU A 10 6.85 3.13 29.14
C GLU A 10 6.31 2.43 27.87
N TRP A 11 6.30 1.10 27.88
CA TRP A 11 5.43 0.30 26.98
C TRP A 11 4.55 -0.61 27.80
N HIS A 12 3.25 -0.32 27.73
CA HIS A 12 2.19 -1.03 28.41
C HIS A 12 1.99 -2.46 27.88
N ARG A 13 1.99 -3.40 28.83
CA ARG A 13 1.05 -4.53 28.95
C ARG A 13 0.87 -5.44 27.72
N LEU A 14 1.87 -6.28 27.45
CA LEU A 14 1.66 -7.62 26.89
C LEU A 14 1.39 -8.59 28.05
N LEU A 15 0.14 -9.02 28.22
CA LEU A 15 -0.23 -10.06 29.17
C LEU A 15 0.27 -11.43 28.66
N CYS A 16 1.53 -11.74 28.93
CA CYS A 16 2.06 -13.10 28.83
C CYS A 16 1.67 -13.86 30.10
N ALA A 17 0.61 -14.66 30.06
CA ALA A 17 0.37 -15.66 31.08
C ALA A 17 1.33 -16.84 30.85
N LEU A 18 2.24 -17.07 31.80
CA LEU A 18 3.03 -18.31 31.91
C LEU A 18 2.54 -19.06 33.16
N PRO A 19 2.38 -20.39 33.07
CA PRO A 19 3.45 -21.23 33.61
C PRO A 19 3.78 -22.47 32.75
N ILE A 20 5.08 -22.55 32.40
CA ILE A 20 6.00 -23.70 32.41
C ILE A 20 5.46 -25.10 32.01
N TYR A 21 5.75 -25.57 30.79
CA TYR A 21 6.66 -26.69 30.48
C TYR A 21 6.65 -27.01 28.96
N LEU A 22 7.84 -26.98 28.35
CA LEU A 22 8.26 -27.52 27.04
C LEU A 22 7.17 -27.98 26.05
N PHE A 23 6.68 -27.05 25.24
CA PHE A 23 6.35 -27.32 23.85
C PHE A 23 7.03 -26.24 23.03
N VAL A 24 7.84 -26.62 22.03
CA VAL A 24 8.29 -25.72 20.98
C VAL A 24 7.04 -25.20 20.27
N SER A 25 6.49 -24.10 20.78
CA SER A 25 5.40 -23.40 20.15
C SER A 25 5.97 -22.77 18.89
N ASN A 26 5.85 -23.50 17.78
CA ASN A 26 5.92 -22.89 16.45
C ASN A 26 4.76 -21.91 16.39
N SER A 27 5.03 -20.65 16.71
CA SER A 27 4.10 -19.56 16.48
C SER A 27 3.90 -19.46 14.98
N VAL A 28 2.81 -20.05 14.47
CA VAL A 28 2.38 -19.81 13.10
C VAL A 28 1.57 -18.52 13.13
N CYS A 29 2.24 -17.39 12.88
CA CYS A 29 1.55 -16.17 12.50
C CYS A 29 1.27 -16.24 10.99
N ALA A 30 -0.01 -16.19 10.61
CA ALA A 30 -0.36 -15.90 9.23
C ALA A 30 -0.25 -14.39 9.05
N ALA A 31 0.82 -13.93 8.40
CA ALA A 31 0.84 -12.57 7.86
C ALA A 31 -0.07 -12.56 6.62
N ASN A 32 -1.10 -11.72 6.62
CA ASN A 32 -1.89 -11.41 5.43
C ASN A 32 -1.04 -10.48 4.53
N SER A 33 -0.12 -11.08 3.79
CA SER A 33 0.69 -10.38 2.80
C SER A 33 0.28 -10.81 1.39
N ASN A 34 -0.82 -10.23 0.89
CA ASN A 34 -1.10 -10.31 -0.54
C ASN A 34 -0.17 -9.32 -1.26
N THR A 35 0.93 -9.83 -1.80
CA THR A 35 1.81 -9.05 -2.70
C THR A 35 1.88 -9.74 -4.05
N ILE A 36 1.68 -8.94 -5.09
CA ILE A 36 1.81 -9.31 -6.50
C ILE A 36 3.01 -8.54 -7.05
N VAL A 37 3.94 -9.26 -7.68
CA VAL A 37 5.11 -8.66 -8.32
C VAL A 37 5.08 -8.95 -9.82
N VAL A 38 5.15 -7.89 -10.62
CA VAL A 38 5.28 -7.90 -12.07
C VAL A 38 6.68 -7.38 -12.39
N ASP A 39 7.54 -8.25 -12.91
CA ASP A 39 8.94 -7.97 -13.19
C ASP A 39 9.17 -8.10 -14.70
N GLY A 40 8.96 -6.98 -15.41
CA GLY A 40 8.83 -6.94 -16.86
C GLY A 40 7.55 -7.62 -17.40
N GLY A 41 7.38 -7.55 -18.72
CA GLY A 41 6.25 -8.18 -19.41
C GLY A 41 4.90 -7.50 -19.17
N LYS A 42 3.80 -8.23 -19.37
CA LYS A 42 2.43 -7.71 -19.21
C LYS A 42 1.64 -8.59 -18.26
N LEU A 43 0.92 -7.97 -17.34
CA LEU A 43 0.01 -8.67 -16.44
C LEU A 43 -1.33 -7.95 -16.36
N HIS A 44 -2.40 -8.73 -16.30
CA HIS A 44 -3.76 -8.22 -16.15
C HIS A 44 -4.48 -8.95 -15.03
N PHE A 45 -5.14 -8.19 -14.16
CA PHE A 45 -6.06 -8.70 -13.15
C PHE A 45 -7.38 -7.97 -13.19
N GLU A 46 -8.44 -8.70 -12.87
CA GLU A 46 -9.78 -8.18 -12.73
C GLU A 46 -10.44 -8.78 -11.49
N ASN A 47 -11.24 -7.98 -10.79
CA ASN A 47 -12.14 -8.43 -9.71
C ASN A 47 -11.40 -9.16 -8.57
N LEU A 48 -10.43 -8.46 -7.96
CA LEU A 48 -9.66 -8.98 -6.82
C LEU A 48 -9.78 -8.07 -5.61
N THR A 49 -9.85 -8.70 -4.44
CA THR A 49 -9.69 -8.05 -3.15
C THR A 49 -8.40 -8.54 -2.50
N LEU A 50 -7.51 -7.62 -2.18
CA LEU A 50 -6.18 -7.91 -1.65
C LEU A 50 -5.92 -7.07 -0.40
N VAL A 51 -5.36 -7.70 0.64
CA VAL A 51 -5.06 -7.04 1.92
C VAL A 51 -3.59 -7.24 2.27
N ASN A 52 -2.92 -6.18 2.70
CA ASN A 52 -1.53 -6.26 3.15
C ASN A 52 -1.25 -5.35 4.35
N ASP A 53 -0.92 -5.96 5.49
CA ASP A 53 -0.57 -5.24 6.72
C ASP A 53 0.95 -5.19 6.99
N THR A 54 1.76 -5.72 6.08
CA THR A 54 3.20 -5.83 6.23
C THR A 54 3.87 -4.48 5.98
N SER A 55 4.68 -4.03 6.94
CA SER A 55 5.43 -2.78 6.80
C SER A 55 6.51 -2.90 5.72
N GLY A 56 6.63 -1.86 4.90
CA GLY A 56 7.54 -1.81 3.75
C GLY A 56 6.99 -2.50 2.49
N ALA A 57 5.81 -3.11 2.55
CA ALA A 57 5.26 -3.86 1.42
C ALA A 57 4.17 -3.07 0.69
N PHE A 58 4.22 -3.11 -0.63
CA PHE A 58 3.11 -2.75 -1.50
C PHE A 58 2.34 -4.01 -1.92
N ILE A 59 1.02 -3.88 -2.07
CA ILE A 59 0.16 -4.97 -2.57
C ILE A 59 0.51 -5.30 -4.03
N ILE A 60 0.70 -4.28 -4.86
CA ILE A 60 1.12 -4.43 -6.25
C ILE A 60 2.49 -3.79 -6.44
N GLN A 61 3.40 -4.52 -7.06
CA GLN A 61 4.71 -4.02 -7.45
C GLN A 61 4.90 -4.29 -8.94
N ALA A 62 5.04 -3.26 -9.75
CA ALA A 62 5.38 -3.39 -11.17
C ALA A 62 6.72 -2.71 -11.42
N LYS A 63 7.69 -3.45 -11.96
CA LYS A 63 9.05 -2.97 -12.15
C LYS A 63 9.69 -3.49 -13.44
N ASN A 64 10.82 -2.91 -13.83
CA ASN A 64 11.65 -3.34 -14.94
C ASN A 64 10.91 -3.35 -16.29
N GLY A 65 10.20 -2.26 -16.60
CA GLY A 65 9.46 -2.14 -17.86
C GLY A 65 8.20 -3.00 -17.92
N ALA A 66 7.56 -3.24 -16.77
CA ALA A 66 6.31 -3.97 -16.72
C ALA A 66 5.14 -3.12 -17.21
N GLU A 67 4.16 -3.76 -17.82
CA GLU A 67 2.82 -3.19 -18.07
C GLU A 67 1.81 -3.91 -17.18
N PHE A 68 1.33 -3.22 -16.15
CA PHE A 68 0.30 -3.72 -15.27
C PHE A 68 -1.07 -3.12 -15.62
N ASN A 69 -2.07 -3.97 -15.81
CA ASN A 69 -3.44 -3.56 -16.09
C ASN A 69 -4.39 -4.13 -15.02
N GLY A 70 -5.11 -3.27 -14.32
CA GLY A 70 -6.03 -3.68 -13.26
C GLY A 70 -7.43 -3.12 -13.47
N SER A 71 -8.47 -3.95 -13.32
CA SER A 71 -9.86 -3.48 -13.23
C SER A 71 -10.58 -4.04 -12.00
N GLN A 72 -11.48 -3.27 -11.40
CA GLN A 72 -12.32 -3.73 -10.28
C GLN A 72 -11.49 -4.29 -9.11
N LEU A 73 -10.46 -3.55 -8.67
CA LEU A 73 -9.56 -4.00 -7.60
C LEU A 73 -9.86 -3.27 -6.29
N PHE A 74 -9.93 -4.02 -5.19
CA PHE A 74 -10.10 -3.51 -3.84
C PHE A 74 -8.83 -3.80 -3.03
N LEU A 75 -8.00 -2.77 -2.84
CA LEU A 75 -6.69 -2.90 -2.19
C LEU A 75 -6.73 -2.25 -0.81
N THR A 76 -6.43 -3.01 0.24
CA THR A 76 -6.37 -2.49 1.61
C THR A 76 -4.99 -2.70 2.22
N SER A 77 -4.26 -1.61 2.48
CA SER A 77 -2.96 -1.67 3.13
C SER A 77 -2.89 -0.91 4.45
N SER A 78 -2.36 -1.55 5.48
CA SER A 78 -2.12 -0.95 6.80
C SER A 78 -0.66 -0.95 7.23
N GLY A 79 0.23 -1.55 6.42
CA GLY A 79 1.67 -1.58 6.67
C GLY A 79 2.29 -0.17 6.58
N THR A 80 3.20 0.16 7.50
CA THR A 80 3.93 1.43 7.44
C THR A 80 4.90 1.45 6.27
N ARG A 81 5.12 2.60 5.63
CA ARG A 81 6.06 2.74 4.48
C ARG A 81 5.80 1.76 3.33
N GLY A 82 4.55 1.33 3.16
CA GLY A 82 4.08 0.43 2.11
C GLY A 82 2.95 1.06 1.32
N GLY A 83 2.01 0.25 0.82
CA GLY A 83 0.88 0.82 0.08
C GLY A 83 0.04 -0.10 -0.78
N GLY A 84 -0.77 0.54 -1.63
CA GLY A 84 -1.56 -0.14 -2.66
C GLY A 84 -0.68 -0.61 -3.82
N ALA A 85 -0.11 0.33 -4.57
CA ALA A 85 0.74 0.01 -5.72
C ALA A 85 2.05 0.82 -5.73
N TRP A 86 3.15 0.15 -6.04
CA TRP A 86 4.44 0.75 -6.38
C TRP A 86 4.81 0.39 -7.81
N ILE A 87 4.99 1.41 -8.63
CA ILE A 87 5.30 1.29 -10.06
C ILE A 87 6.66 1.93 -10.26
N ASP A 88 7.61 1.19 -10.80
CA ASP A 88 9.01 1.60 -10.98
C ASP A 88 9.48 1.35 -12.42
N ASP A 89 9.86 2.41 -13.13
CA ASP A 89 10.18 2.37 -14.56
C ASP A 89 9.19 1.50 -15.36
N SER A 90 7.90 1.66 -15.08
CA SER A 90 6.82 0.77 -15.55
C SER A 90 5.52 1.54 -15.83
N VAL A 91 4.55 0.86 -16.45
CA VAL A 91 3.26 1.43 -16.85
C VAL A 91 2.13 0.79 -16.05
N PHE A 92 1.22 1.61 -15.54
CA PHE A 92 0.00 1.17 -14.85
C PHE A 92 -1.27 1.70 -15.52
N THR A 93 -2.10 0.81 -16.04
CA THR A 93 -3.49 1.14 -16.44
C THR A 93 -4.46 0.61 -15.39
N GLY A 94 -5.30 1.47 -14.85
CA GLY A 94 -6.25 1.13 -13.79
C GLY A 94 -7.65 1.64 -14.09
N ASP A 95 -8.66 0.80 -13.88
CA ASP A 95 -10.08 1.17 -13.99
C ASP A 95 -10.88 0.66 -12.79
N ASN A 96 -11.75 1.48 -12.21
CA ASN A 96 -12.61 1.12 -11.07
C ASN A 96 -11.79 0.48 -9.93
N LEU A 97 -10.90 1.27 -9.31
CA LEU A 97 -10.08 0.80 -8.20
C LEU A 97 -10.44 1.52 -6.91
N GLU A 98 -10.56 0.75 -5.83
CA GLU A 98 -10.71 1.27 -4.48
C GLU A 98 -9.46 0.92 -3.66
N ILE A 99 -8.71 1.94 -3.25
CA ILE A 99 -7.44 1.78 -2.54
C ILE A 99 -7.56 2.44 -1.17
N ASN A 100 -7.53 1.62 -0.12
CA ASN A 100 -7.58 2.06 1.28
C ASN A 100 -6.18 1.90 1.91
N VAL A 101 -5.53 3.02 2.28
CA VAL A 101 -4.21 3.00 2.90
C VAL A 101 -4.20 3.73 4.24
N SER A 102 -3.72 3.05 5.29
CA SER A 102 -3.71 3.58 6.67
C SER A 102 -2.36 3.48 7.38
N GLY A 103 -1.35 2.91 6.72
CA GLY A 103 0.01 2.86 7.26
C GLY A 103 0.68 4.23 7.29
N ASN A 104 1.41 4.53 8.36
CA ASN A 104 2.17 5.78 8.44
C ASN A 104 3.23 5.86 7.32
N ALA A 105 3.29 7.01 6.65
CA ALA A 105 4.14 7.25 5.47
C ALA A 105 3.95 6.22 4.35
N ALA A 106 2.77 5.59 4.26
CA ALA A 106 2.40 4.73 3.14
C ALA A 106 1.97 5.56 1.91
N SER A 107 1.73 4.90 0.79
CA SER A 107 1.16 5.51 -0.42
C SER A 107 0.06 4.64 -1.02
N GLY A 108 -1.03 5.24 -1.49
CA GLY A 108 -2.03 4.51 -2.26
C GLY A 108 -1.43 4.00 -3.56
N ILE A 109 -0.91 4.91 -4.37
CA ILE A 109 -0.11 4.62 -5.56
C ILE A 109 1.17 5.44 -5.48
N TYR A 110 2.31 4.79 -5.72
CA TYR A 110 3.62 5.40 -5.81
C TYR A 110 4.19 5.15 -7.20
N LEU A 111 4.41 6.21 -7.98
CA LEU A 111 5.06 6.15 -9.28
C LEU A 111 6.51 6.64 -9.14
N ALA A 112 7.46 5.76 -9.36
CA ALA A 112 8.89 6.02 -9.25
C ALA A 112 9.55 6.16 -10.62
N ASN A 113 10.59 6.99 -10.72
CA ASN A 113 11.44 7.12 -11.92
C ASN A 113 10.64 7.44 -13.19
N ASN A 114 10.80 6.69 -14.28
CA ASN A 114 10.11 6.94 -15.56
C ASN A 114 8.73 6.26 -15.66
N SER A 115 8.04 6.13 -14.53
CA SER A 115 6.74 5.46 -14.49
C SER A 115 5.61 6.32 -15.03
N SER A 116 4.60 5.67 -15.60
CA SER A 116 3.37 6.35 -16.03
C SER A 116 2.13 5.59 -15.59
N ALA A 117 1.06 6.33 -15.32
CA ALA A 117 -0.24 5.74 -15.01
C ALA A 117 -1.38 6.40 -15.79
N THR A 118 -2.32 5.58 -16.25
CA THR A 118 -3.63 6.01 -16.78
C THR A 118 -4.72 5.37 -15.92
N LEU A 119 -5.50 6.20 -15.24
CA LEU A 119 -6.35 5.80 -14.13
C LEU A 119 -7.76 6.38 -14.30
N SER A 120 -8.77 5.51 -14.36
CA SER A 120 -10.18 5.89 -14.46
C SER A 120 -10.99 5.32 -13.31
N ASP A 121 -11.94 6.11 -12.78
CA ASP A 121 -12.83 5.70 -11.68
C ASP A 121 -12.06 5.16 -10.45
N ILE A 122 -11.04 5.91 -10.01
CA ILE A 122 -10.21 5.50 -8.87
C ILE A 122 -10.63 6.27 -7.63
N THR A 123 -10.82 5.55 -6.53
CA THR A 123 -10.92 6.13 -5.19
C THR A 123 -9.71 5.72 -4.36
N ILE A 124 -8.91 6.70 -3.92
CA ILE A 124 -7.82 6.46 -2.95
C ILE A 124 -8.16 7.15 -1.64
N ALA A 125 -8.33 6.33 -0.61
CA ALA A 125 -8.56 6.71 0.76
C ALA A 125 -7.25 6.63 1.56
N ALA A 126 -6.57 7.76 1.73
CA ALA A 126 -5.32 7.83 2.47
C ALA A 126 -5.51 8.39 3.88
N GLN A 127 -4.97 7.68 4.88
CA GLN A 127 -5.11 8.00 6.29
C GLN A 127 -3.76 7.97 7.01
N ASN A 128 -3.70 8.54 8.23
CA ASN A 128 -2.55 8.42 9.12
C ASN A 128 -1.22 8.84 8.45
N ASN A 129 -1.20 10.01 7.80
CA ASN A 129 -0.04 10.52 7.08
C ASN A 129 0.41 9.66 5.87
N ALA A 130 -0.46 8.79 5.36
CA ALA A 130 -0.28 8.20 4.04
C ALA A 130 -0.57 9.22 2.93
N MET A 131 0.08 9.05 1.80
CA MET A 131 -0.17 9.79 0.57
C MET A 131 -1.17 9.04 -0.31
N GLY A 132 -2.04 9.75 -1.02
CA GLY A 132 -2.96 9.13 -1.98
C GLY A 132 -2.22 8.64 -3.22
N LEU A 133 -1.76 9.60 -4.02
CA LEU A 133 -0.92 9.38 -5.19
C LEU A 133 0.41 10.14 -4.98
N ASN A 134 1.53 9.44 -5.12
CA ASN A 134 2.86 10.02 -5.08
C ASN A 134 3.56 9.86 -6.44
N LEU A 135 4.10 10.96 -6.97
CA LEU A 135 4.82 11.04 -8.23
C LEU A 135 6.27 11.42 -7.93
N ASP A 136 7.16 10.45 -7.90
CA ASP A 136 8.58 10.64 -7.60
C ASP A 136 9.44 10.19 -8.77
N GLY A 137 9.61 11.08 -9.74
CA GLY A 137 10.46 10.83 -10.91
C GLY A 137 11.96 10.73 -10.60
N THR A 138 12.37 10.94 -9.34
CA THR A 138 13.78 11.02 -8.94
C THR A 138 14.16 10.01 -7.86
N TRP A 139 13.30 9.00 -7.62
CA TRP A 139 13.46 8.03 -6.53
C TRP A 139 14.82 7.34 -6.51
N SER A 140 15.26 6.79 -7.66
CA SER A 140 16.57 6.13 -7.79
C SER A 140 17.33 6.49 -9.06
N THR A 141 16.64 7.00 -10.08
CA THR A 141 17.23 7.51 -11.31
C THR A 141 16.60 8.86 -11.66
N GLN A 142 17.23 9.64 -12.55
CA GLN A 142 16.64 10.88 -13.03
C GLN A 142 15.61 10.58 -14.13
N GLY A 143 14.33 10.76 -13.82
CA GLY A 143 13.22 10.49 -14.72
C GLY A 143 12.01 11.38 -14.47
N PHE A 144 10.87 10.99 -15.06
CA PHE A 144 9.60 11.71 -14.94
C PHE A 144 8.45 10.75 -14.65
N ALA A 145 7.90 10.82 -13.44
CA ALA A 145 6.69 10.10 -13.08
C ALA A 145 5.45 10.90 -13.52
N THR A 146 4.53 10.25 -14.24
CA THR A 146 3.32 10.91 -14.76
C THR A 146 2.05 10.11 -14.46
N ALA A 147 0.95 10.82 -14.24
CA ALA A 147 -0.35 10.18 -14.06
C ALA A 147 -1.45 10.98 -14.76
N GLN A 148 -2.32 10.28 -15.48
CA GLN A 148 -3.56 10.80 -16.03
C GLN A 148 -4.72 10.19 -15.24
N LEU A 149 -5.59 11.05 -14.71
CA LEU A 149 -6.75 10.63 -13.93
C LEU A 149 -8.05 11.15 -14.57
N SER A 150 -9.04 10.28 -14.70
CA SER A 150 -10.41 10.63 -15.08
C SER A 150 -11.40 10.07 -14.06
N ASP A 151 -12.44 10.83 -13.75
CA ASP A 151 -13.53 10.43 -12.84
C ASP A 151 -13.05 9.87 -11.48
N SER A 152 -11.92 10.38 -10.99
CA SER A 152 -11.22 9.83 -9.82
C SER A 152 -11.25 10.78 -8.61
N ALA A 153 -11.19 10.20 -7.41
CA ALA A 153 -11.19 10.91 -6.14
C ALA A 153 -9.98 10.51 -5.28
N LEU A 154 -9.19 11.50 -4.85
CA LEU A 154 -8.09 11.34 -3.89
C LEU A 154 -8.52 11.99 -2.57
N LEU A 155 -8.90 11.17 -1.59
CA LEU A 155 -9.60 11.63 -0.40
C LEU A 155 -8.70 11.52 0.85
N PRO A 156 -8.48 12.62 1.60
CA PRO A 156 -8.07 12.53 2.99
C PRO A 156 -9.26 12.07 3.86
N LYS A 157 -8.98 11.49 5.03
CA LYS A 157 -9.95 10.91 6.01
C LYS A 157 -11.30 11.64 6.18
N ALA A 158 -11.39 12.94 5.95
CA ALA A 158 -12.62 13.72 6.18
C ALA A 158 -13.69 13.60 5.07
N ALA A 159 -13.38 13.01 3.92
CA ALA A 159 -14.23 13.16 2.72
C ALA A 159 -14.79 11.85 2.15
N MET A 160 -14.76 10.73 2.88
CA MET A 160 -15.43 9.52 2.38
C MET A 160 -16.95 9.70 2.39
N PRO A 161 -17.64 9.70 1.23
CA PRO A 161 -19.07 9.55 1.22
C PRO A 161 -19.38 8.14 1.72
N SER A 162 -19.96 8.02 2.91
CA SER A 162 -20.59 6.78 3.34
C SER A 162 -21.58 6.39 2.24
N ARG A 163 -21.35 5.27 1.54
CA ARG A 163 -22.39 4.65 0.71
C ARG A 163 -23.56 4.39 1.64
N LEU A 164 -24.57 5.27 1.57
CA LEU A 164 -25.90 5.05 2.11
C LEU A 164 -26.40 3.78 1.43
N TRP A 165 -26.37 2.68 2.16
CA TRP A 165 -27.10 1.48 1.79
C TRP A 165 -28.57 1.89 1.73
N ARG A 166 -29.08 2.11 0.51
CA ARG A 166 -30.50 2.23 0.29
C ARG A 166 -31.07 0.82 0.40
N VAL A 167 -31.50 0.48 1.61
CA VAL A 167 -32.43 -0.62 1.82
C VAL A 167 -33.67 -0.27 1.00
N ILE A 168 -33.96 -1.08 -0.01
CA ILE A 168 -35.28 -1.17 -0.62
C ILE A 168 -35.92 -2.43 -0.03
#